data_AF-U9TZ68-F1
#
_entry.id   AF-U9TZ68-F1
#
_cell.length_a   1.000
_cell.length_b   1.000
_cell.length_c   1.000
_cell.angle_alpha   90.00
_cell.angle_beta   90.00
_cell.angle_gamma   90.00
#
_symmetry.space_group_name_H-M   'P 1'
#
loop_
_entity.id
_entity.type
_entity.pdbx_description
1 polymer ?
#
loop_
_entity_poly.entity_id
_entity_poly.type
_entity_poly.pdbx_seq_one_letter_code
_entity_poly.pdbx_strand_id
1 'polypeptide(L)'
;MDSFNSFIKSVKELIKSCDCDYECNAKRFKQNFKNWTSENYYLDKFIQDTQLSDHNYNFRPQALEWITYDRLYNIKYTGHRKYGENWVDAYRANWIDGCIYRWDNNSQNWERNDQNLFVTLIAVSHKVYGITQNPETKDYVIILDNDICLECEYTCNAIHFRRNFENWTSGNNDIDEFVKNTQLSVHKVNETSYAIEWIPYDRLYDIYNEEFGKMRRGNWIDGHISISENSSSKLSDNWDNNNQNWKRENQNMF
;
A
#
# COMPACT_ATOMS: atom_id res chain seq x y z
N MET A 1 -25.64 5.55 -14.00
CA MET A 1 -24.42 6.39 -14.08
C MET A 1 -24.29 7.31 -12.86
N ASP A 2 -25.39 7.87 -12.34
CA ASP A 2 -25.35 8.85 -11.24
C ASP A 2 -24.93 8.31 -9.86
N SER A 3 -25.34 7.08 -9.50
CA SER A 3 -24.95 6.49 -8.21
C SER A 3 -23.47 6.10 -8.13
N PHE A 4 -22.89 5.64 -9.24
CA PHE A 4 -21.48 5.28 -9.30
C PHE A 4 -20.57 6.52 -9.24
N ASN A 5 -20.91 7.57 -9.99
CA ASN A 5 -20.19 8.85 -9.90
C ASN A 5 -20.35 9.52 -8.52
N SER A 6 -21.50 9.35 -7.86
CA SER A 6 -21.70 9.79 -6.48
C SER A 6 -20.82 9.00 -5.50
N PHE A 7 -20.68 7.69 -5.69
CA PHE A 7 -19.80 6.84 -4.88
C PHE A 7 -18.33 7.22 -5.08
N ILE A 8 -17.87 7.37 -6.32
CA ILE A 8 -16.50 7.84 -6.62
C ILE A 8 -16.23 9.22 -6.04
N LYS A 9 -17.22 10.13 -6.09
CA LYS A 9 -17.12 11.45 -5.46
C LYS A 9 -16.98 11.32 -3.94
N SER A 10 -17.80 10.51 -3.28
CA SER A 10 -17.72 10.28 -1.84
C SER A 10 -16.43 9.56 -1.42
N VAL A 11 -15.92 8.62 -2.23
CA VAL A 11 -14.61 7.96 -2.00
C VAL A 11 -13.47 8.96 -2.18
N LYS A 12 -13.52 9.85 -3.17
CA LYS A 12 -12.55 10.95 -3.33
C LYS A 12 -12.61 11.97 -2.18
N GLU A 13 -13.78 12.23 -1.63
CA GLU A 13 -13.97 13.04 -0.43
C GLU A 13 -13.45 12.34 0.85
N LEU A 14 -13.48 11.00 0.90
CA LEU A 14 -12.91 10.18 1.98
C LEU A 14 -11.38 10.06 1.92
N ILE A 15 -10.74 10.31 0.77
CA ILE A 15 -9.28 10.42 0.63
C ILE A 15 -8.83 11.79 1.20
N LYS A 16 -8.82 11.83 2.54
CA LYS A 16 -8.29 12.87 3.46
C LYS A 16 -7.91 14.17 2.76
N SER A 17 -8.85 15.11 2.67
CA SER A 17 -8.50 16.53 2.71
C SER A 17 -7.97 16.85 4.12
N CYS A 18 -6.87 17.60 4.22
CA CYS A 18 -6.47 18.21 5.51
C CYS A 18 -7.61 19.18 5.90
N ASP A 19 -8.37 18.86 6.95
CA ASP A 19 -9.49 19.67 7.45
C ASP A 19 -9.03 20.92 8.25
N CYS A 20 -7.75 21.29 8.18
CA CYS A 20 -7.28 22.50 8.82
C CYS A 20 -7.89 23.74 8.15
N ASP A 21 -8.37 24.69 8.93
CA ASP A 21 -8.89 25.98 8.44
C ASP A 21 -7.77 26.94 7.98
N TYR A 22 -6.52 26.52 8.13
CA TYR A 22 -5.31 27.25 7.77
C TYR A 22 -4.43 26.45 6.81
N GLU A 23 -3.40 27.08 6.24
CA GLU A 23 -2.44 26.42 5.35
C GLU A 23 -1.53 25.48 6.15
N CYS A 24 -1.60 24.16 5.94
CA CYS A 24 -0.87 23.15 6.73
C CYS A 24 0.23 22.49 5.85
N ASN A 25 1.29 21.93 6.44
CA ASN A 25 2.29 21.15 5.68
C ASN A 25 1.64 20.03 4.86
N ALA A 26 0.62 19.35 5.38
CA ALA A 26 -0.13 18.31 4.66
C ALA A 26 -0.78 18.84 3.36
N LYS A 27 -1.32 20.06 3.35
CA LYS A 27 -1.85 20.70 2.13
C LYS A 27 -0.73 20.97 1.12
N ARG A 28 0.39 21.51 1.58
CA ARG A 28 1.58 21.80 0.75
C ARG A 28 2.20 20.54 0.15
N PHE A 29 2.28 19.46 0.91
CA PHE A 29 2.74 18.17 0.40
C PHE A 29 1.76 17.60 -0.63
N LYS A 30 0.46 17.61 -0.35
CA LYS A 30 -0.58 17.10 -1.27
C LYS A 30 -0.52 17.75 -2.66
N GLN A 31 -0.15 19.03 -2.74
CA GLN A 31 0.04 19.73 -4.02
C GLN A 31 1.16 19.13 -4.90
N ASN A 32 2.14 18.49 -4.28
CA ASN A 32 3.32 17.93 -4.93
C ASN A 32 3.23 16.42 -5.22
N PHE A 33 2.16 15.72 -4.83
CA PHE A 33 2.05 14.26 -5.03
C PHE A 33 2.10 13.85 -6.50
N LYS A 34 1.63 14.70 -7.41
CA LYS A 34 1.71 14.46 -8.86
C LYS A 34 3.11 14.67 -9.45
N ASN A 35 4.04 15.24 -8.69
CA ASN A 35 5.37 15.62 -9.17
C ASN A 35 6.41 14.50 -8.99
N TRP A 36 6.07 13.42 -8.28
CA TRP A 36 6.96 12.28 -8.10
C TRP A 36 6.16 10.99 -7.92
N THR A 37 6.80 9.88 -8.27
CA THR A 37 6.38 8.52 -7.95
C THR A 37 7.64 7.67 -7.82
N SER A 38 7.60 6.67 -6.94
CA SER A 38 8.64 5.64 -6.85
C SER A 38 8.42 4.49 -7.83
N GLU A 39 7.35 4.54 -8.63
CA GLU A 39 6.80 3.41 -9.40
C GLU A 39 6.31 2.25 -8.50
N ASN A 40 6.35 2.42 -7.18
CA ASN A 40 5.78 1.52 -6.19
C ASN A 40 4.65 2.23 -5.44
N TYR A 41 3.42 1.89 -5.80
CA TYR A 41 2.21 2.46 -5.21
C TYR A 41 2.20 2.43 -3.67
N TYR A 42 2.63 1.34 -3.06
CA TYR A 42 2.60 1.19 -1.59
C TYR A 42 3.60 2.11 -0.91
N LEU A 43 4.79 2.22 -1.49
CA LEU A 43 5.82 3.12 -0.98
C LEU A 43 5.38 4.58 -1.13
N ASP A 44 4.81 4.91 -2.29
CA ASP A 44 4.24 6.23 -2.56
C ASP A 44 3.15 6.57 -1.53
N LYS A 45 2.19 5.65 -1.33
CA LYS A 45 1.10 5.82 -0.36
C LYS A 45 1.62 5.97 1.06
N PHE A 46 2.57 5.14 1.48
CA PHE A 46 3.17 5.23 2.82
C PHE A 46 3.83 6.59 3.05
N ILE A 47 4.65 7.06 2.10
CA ILE A 47 5.28 8.38 2.19
C ILE A 47 4.21 9.49 2.20
N GLN A 48 3.23 9.42 1.30
CA GLN A 48 2.12 10.37 1.25
C GLN A 48 1.31 10.40 2.55
N ASP A 49 1.04 9.26 3.17
CA ASP A 49 0.31 9.17 4.45
C ASP A 49 1.09 9.85 5.59
N THR A 50 2.42 9.71 5.64
CA THR A 50 3.24 10.47 6.60
C THR A 50 3.18 11.97 6.33
N GLN A 51 3.17 12.37 5.05
CA GLN A 51 3.09 13.77 4.62
C GLN A 51 1.73 14.39 4.91
N LEU A 52 0.64 13.65 4.70
CA LEU A 52 -0.72 14.08 5.00
C LEU A 52 -1.00 14.19 6.51
N SER A 53 -0.22 13.48 7.33
CA SER A 53 -0.33 13.54 8.80
C SER A 53 0.45 14.71 9.41
N ASP A 54 1.30 15.40 8.63
CA ASP A 54 2.08 16.54 9.08
C ASP A 54 1.28 17.84 8.96
N HIS A 55 0.62 18.24 10.05
CA HIS A 55 -0.16 19.48 10.10
C HIS A 55 0.61 20.69 10.61
N ASN A 56 1.94 20.60 10.72
CA ASN A 56 2.74 21.73 11.22
C ASN A 56 2.71 22.92 10.24
N TYR A 57 2.77 24.14 10.78
CA TYR A 57 2.63 25.37 10.00
C TYR A 57 3.96 25.93 9.48
N ASN A 58 4.98 26.02 10.34
CA ASN A 58 6.24 26.74 10.06
C ASN A 58 7.51 26.03 10.59
N PHE A 59 7.37 24.80 11.08
CA PHE A 59 8.48 24.03 11.61
C PHE A 59 8.87 22.91 10.66
N ARG A 60 10.05 22.34 10.92
CA ARG A 60 10.58 21.18 10.19
C ARG A 60 9.54 20.07 10.13
N PRO A 61 9.17 19.61 8.92
CA PRO A 61 8.30 18.46 8.78
C PRO A 61 8.91 17.23 9.46
N GLN A 62 8.05 16.42 10.07
CA GLN A 62 8.39 15.06 10.54
C GLN A 62 7.99 13.99 9.51
N ALA A 63 7.34 14.39 8.42
CA ALA A 63 7.00 13.51 7.31
C ALA A 63 8.24 12.94 6.59
N LEU A 64 8.05 11.77 5.97
CA LEU A 64 9.05 11.21 5.08
C LEU A 64 9.10 11.99 3.77
N GLU A 65 10.29 12.01 3.18
CA GLU A 65 10.54 12.68 1.91
C GLU A 65 10.96 11.65 0.86
N TRP A 66 10.33 11.70 -0.30
CA TRP A 66 10.79 10.96 -1.47
C TRP A 66 12.02 11.64 -2.08
N ILE A 67 13.09 10.88 -2.25
CA ILE A 67 14.36 11.34 -2.83
C ILE A 67 14.61 10.54 -4.09
N THR A 68 14.61 11.21 -5.25
CA THR A 68 14.95 10.55 -6.51
C THR A 68 16.44 10.20 -6.55
N TYR A 69 16.77 9.07 -7.18
CA TYR A 69 18.12 8.51 -7.12
C TYR A 69 19.19 9.45 -7.71
N ASP A 70 18.84 10.27 -8.69
CA ASP A 70 19.72 11.27 -9.31
C ASP A 70 20.11 12.43 -8.37
N ARG A 71 19.44 12.57 -7.23
CA ARG A 71 19.80 13.53 -6.16
C ARG A 71 20.85 12.98 -5.20
N LEU A 72 21.29 11.73 -5.40
CA LEU A 72 22.31 11.06 -4.60
C LEU A 72 23.58 10.88 -5.44
N TYR A 73 24.74 11.17 -4.84
CA TYR A 73 26.04 10.97 -5.48
C TYR A 73 27.08 10.45 -4.49
N ASN A 74 28.25 10.05 -5.00
CA ASN A 74 29.31 9.42 -4.21
C ASN A 74 28.82 8.21 -3.39
N ILE A 75 27.93 7.42 -3.99
CA ILE A 75 27.34 6.24 -3.36
C ILE A 75 28.45 5.18 -3.19
N LYS A 76 28.71 4.78 -1.95
CA LYS A 76 29.75 3.81 -1.57
C LYS A 76 29.16 2.73 -0.68
N TYR A 77 29.43 1.48 -1.00
CA TYR A 77 29.08 0.36 -0.13
C TYR A 77 29.86 0.44 1.19
N THR A 78 29.16 0.24 2.29
CA THR A 78 29.75 0.30 3.65
C THR A 78 29.71 -1.04 4.38
N GLY A 79 29.22 -2.10 3.74
CA GLY A 79 29.07 -3.42 4.35
C GLY A 79 27.63 -3.70 4.78
N HIS A 80 27.45 -4.87 5.39
CA HIS A 80 26.19 -5.25 6.00
C HIS A 80 26.02 -4.56 7.36
N ARG A 81 24.82 -4.04 7.63
CA ARG A 81 24.41 -3.57 8.96
C ARG A 81 23.30 -4.46 9.50
N LYS A 82 23.32 -4.66 10.82
CA LYS A 82 22.23 -5.32 11.52
C LYS A 82 21.08 -4.34 11.72
N TYR A 83 19.90 -4.66 11.22
CA TYR A 83 18.66 -3.92 11.44
C TYR A 83 17.61 -4.92 11.92
N GLY A 84 17.19 -4.79 13.18
CA GLY A 84 16.41 -5.84 13.85
C GLY A 84 17.18 -7.17 13.91
N GLU A 85 16.56 -8.24 13.41
CA GLU A 85 17.16 -9.59 13.32
C GLU A 85 17.89 -9.84 11.99
N ASN A 86 17.76 -8.95 11.01
CA ASN A 86 18.26 -9.12 9.65
C ASN A 86 19.56 -8.35 9.37
N TRP A 87 20.32 -8.83 8.38
CA TRP A 87 21.45 -8.11 7.80
C TRP A 87 21.03 -7.45 6.50
N VAL A 88 21.24 -6.15 6.39
CA VAL A 88 20.90 -5.34 5.22
C VAL A 88 22.15 -4.69 4.67
N ASP A 89 22.22 -4.53 3.34
CA ASP A 89 23.31 -3.80 2.71
C ASP A 89 23.18 -2.31 3.00
N ALA A 90 24.24 -1.74 3.57
CA ALA A 90 24.31 -0.33 3.87
C ALA A 90 25.26 0.37 2.90
N TYR A 91 24.82 1.52 2.41
CA TYR A 91 25.61 2.40 1.57
C TYR A 91 25.69 3.78 2.23
N ARG A 92 26.73 4.53 1.89
CA ARG A 92 26.84 5.95 2.21
C ARG A 92 26.72 6.74 0.92
N ALA A 93 25.98 7.83 0.94
CA ALA A 93 25.85 8.74 -0.19
C ALA A 93 25.85 10.19 0.28
N ASN A 94 26.03 11.10 -0.67
CA ASN A 94 25.80 12.53 -0.49
C ASN A 94 24.45 12.87 -1.11
N TRP A 95 23.58 13.55 -0.36
CA TRP A 95 22.30 14.05 -0.84
C TRP A 95 22.43 15.52 -1.23
N ILE A 96 22.21 15.84 -2.51
CA ILE A 96 22.49 17.17 -3.05
C ILE A 96 21.59 18.23 -2.40
N ASP A 97 20.29 17.96 -2.30
CA ASP A 97 19.31 18.96 -1.87
C ASP A 97 19.37 19.25 -0.37
N GLY A 98 19.77 18.26 0.43
CA GLY A 98 19.61 18.30 1.87
C GLY A 98 18.14 18.15 2.29
N CYS A 99 17.91 18.10 3.60
CA CYS A 99 16.58 17.83 4.14
C CYS A 99 15.68 19.06 4.12
N ILE A 100 14.37 18.85 3.94
CA ILE A 100 13.38 19.92 4.09
C ILE A 100 13.48 20.51 5.51
N TYR A 101 13.56 21.84 5.59
CA TYR A 101 13.64 22.60 6.84
C TYR A 101 12.33 23.30 7.19
N ARG A 102 11.73 24.04 6.27
CA ARG A 102 10.41 24.68 6.45
C ARG A 102 9.87 25.17 5.11
N TRP A 103 8.62 25.60 5.10
CA TRP A 103 8.04 26.25 3.94
C TRP A 103 8.38 27.74 3.91
N ASP A 104 8.77 28.25 2.74
CA ASP A 104 8.92 29.68 2.50
C ASP A 104 7.71 30.22 1.72
N ASN A 105 6.94 31.09 2.39
CA ASN A 105 5.76 31.71 1.81
C ASN A 105 6.08 32.68 0.65
N ASN A 106 7.31 33.21 0.56
CA ASN A 106 7.66 34.14 -0.52
C ASN A 106 7.96 33.39 -1.81
N SER A 107 8.80 32.36 -1.75
CA SER A 107 9.13 31.53 -2.93
C SER A 107 8.08 30.47 -3.24
N GLN A 108 7.13 30.22 -2.33
CA GLN A 108 6.15 29.14 -2.43
C GLN A 108 6.84 27.78 -2.64
N ASN A 109 7.91 27.55 -1.89
CA ASN A 109 8.70 26.32 -1.99
C ASN A 109 9.29 25.92 -0.62
N TRP A 110 9.76 24.69 -0.52
CA TRP A 110 10.45 24.18 0.66
C TRP A 110 11.87 24.74 0.75
N GLU A 111 12.16 25.44 1.84
CA GLU A 111 13.52 25.78 2.26
C GLU A 111 14.22 24.50 2.75
N ARG A 112 15.48 24.30 2.36
CA ARG A 112 16.27 23.11 2.67
C ARG A 112 17.53 23.47 3.44
N ASN A 113 17.88 22.61 4.39
CA ASN A 113 19.12 22.69 5.15
C ASN A 113 20.03 21.51 4.81
N ASP A 114 21.31 21.64 5.14
CA ASP A 114 22.30 20.57 5.02
C ASP A 114 22.46 20.08 3.56
N GLN A 115 22.62 21.01 2.62
CA GLN A 115 22.98 20.65 1.25
C GLN A 115 24.27 19.82 1.23
N ASN A 116 24.31 18.79 0.38
CA ASN A 116 25.40 17.82 0.34
C ASN A 116 25.59 17.01 1.64
N LEU A 117 24.50 16.79 2.40
CA LEU A 117 24.51 15.98 3.62
C LEU A 117 24.93 14.54 3.32
N PHE A 118 25.74 13.98 4.21
CA PHE A 118 26.03 12.56 4.22
C PHE A 118 24.84 11.76 4.75
N VAL A 119 24.31 10.86 3.94
CA VAL A 119 23.21 9.98 4.29
C VAL A 119 23.67 8.53 4.26
N THR A 120 23.06 7.71 5.13
CA THR A 120 23.17 6.26 5.06
C THR A 120 21.95 5.73 4.32
N LEU A 121 22.17 5.01 3.23
CA LEU A 121 21.12 4.32 2.49
C LEU A 121 21.09 2.88 2.97
N ILE A 122 19.90 2.37 3.28
CA ILE A 122 19.68 0.97 3.61
C ILE A 122 18.98 0.34 2.42
N ALA A 123 19.62 -0.65 1.80
CA ALA A 123 19.02 -1.43 0.73
C ALA A 123 18.22 -2.59 1.35
N VAL A 124 16.90 -2.48 1.27
CA VAL A 124 15.99 -3.59 1.61
C VAL A 124 15.79 -4.39 0.33
N SER A 125 16.57 -5.44 0.13
CA SER A 125 16.52 -6.22 -1.12
C SER A 125 15.32 -7.18 -1.12
N HIS A 126 14.59 -7.23 -2.23
CA HIS A 126 13.88 -8.46 -2.61
C HIS A 126 14.93 -9.48 -3.07
N LYS A 127 14.96 -10.69 -2.50
CA LYS A 127 15.86 -11.74 -3.01
C LYS A 127 15.50 -12.02 -4.47
N VAL A 128 16.48 -12.03 -5.35
CA VAL A 128 16.29 -12.43 -6.76
C VAL A 128 16.52 -13.93 -6.85
N TYR A 129 15.52 -14.70 -7.27
CA TYR A 129 15.63 -16.15 -7.43
C TYR A 129 16.10 -16.57 -8.83
N GLY A 130 15.87 -15.73 -9.84
CA GLY A 130 16.30 -16.02 -11.21
C GLY A 130 15.81 -15.02 -12.23
N ILE A 131 16.19 -15.22 -13.49
CA ILE A 131 15.73 -14.46 -14.65
C ILE A 131 15.29 -15.49 -15.70
N THR A 132 14.13 -15.29 -16.30
CA THR A 132 13.62 -16.12 -17.41
C THR A 132 13.28 -15.24 -18.61
N GLN A 133 13.16 -15.83 -19.79
CA GLN A 133 12.79 -15.14 -21.02
C GLN A 133 11.48 -15.71 -21.55
N ASN A 134 10.51 -14.85 -21.84
CA ASN A 134 9.29 -15.24 -22.53
C ASN A 134 9.66 -15.72 -23.95
N PRO A 135 9.36 -16.98 -24.33
CA PRO A 135 9.76 -17.53 -25.62
C PRO A 135 9.05 -16.87 -26.81
N GLU A 136 7.88 -16.28 -26.60
CA GLU A 136 7.07 -15.63 -27.63
C GLU A 136 7.46 -14.16 -27.82
N THR A 137 7.45 -13.38 -26.73
CA THR A 137 7.69 -11.93 -26.80
C THR A 137 9.17 -11.56 -26.76
N LYS A 138 10.03 -12.50 -26.35
CA LYS A 138 11.48 -12.31 -26.07
C LYS A 138 11.78 -11.39 -24.90
N ASP A 139 10.77 -10.98 -24.14
CA ASP A 139 10.95 -10.18 -22.94
C ASP A 139 11.61 -10.99 -21.83
N TYR A 140 12.42 -10.31 -21.02
CA TYR A 140 13.06 -10.90 -19.84
C TYR A 140 12.24 -10.56 -18.59
N VAL A 141 11.97 -11.57 -17.77
CA VAL A 141 11.24 -11.48 -16.51
C VAL A 141 12.18 -11.83 -15.36
N ILE A 142 12.23 -10.98 -14.35
CA ILE A 142 13.02 -11.19 -13.13
C ILE A 142 12.12 -11.81 -12.06
N ILE A 143 12.55 -12.92 -11.45
CA ILE A 143 11.84 -13.61 -10.38
C ILE A 143 12.36 -13.06 -9.04
N LEU A 144 11.51 -12.33 -8.33
CA LEU A 144 11.80 -11.69 -7.04
C LEU A 144 11.05 -12.38 -5.90
N ASP A 145 11.61 -12.30 -4.69
CA ASP A 145 10.98 -12.65 -3.42
C ASP A 145 9.91 -11.62 -3.09
N ASN A 146 8.74 -11.85 -3.69
CA ASN A 146 7.53 -11.05 -3.55
C ASN A 146 6.71 -11.47 -2.32
N ASP A 147 7.30 -12.27 -1.44
CA ASP A 147 6.59 -12.91 -0.33
C ASP A 147 6.89 -12.29 1.03
N ILE A 148 7.77 -11.29 1.06
CA ILE A 148 8.12 -10.55 2.28
C ILE A 148 7.40 -9.21 2.28
N CYS A 149 6.60 -8.98 3.33
CA CYS A 149 6.03 -7.67 3.60
C CYS A 149 7.12 -6.73 4.13
N LEU A 150 7.23 -5.53 3.55
CA LEU A 150 8.20 -4.53 3.97
C LEU A 150 7.97 -4.04 5.40
N GLU A 151 6.71 -3.98 5.83
CA GLU A 151 6.36 -3.54 7.19
C GLU A 151 6.56 -4.64 8.23
N CYS A 152 6.24 -5.89 7.87
CA CYS A 152 6.26 -7.00 8.82
C CYS A 152 7.58 -7.79 8.81
N GLU A 153 8.38 -7.70 7.75
CA GLU A 153 9.59 -8.51 7.53
C GLU A 153 9.32 -10.04 7.48
N TYR A 154 8.07 -10.45 7.25
CA TYR A 154 7.65 -11.84 6.98
C TYR A 154 6.44 -11.86 6.04
N THR A 155 6.02 -13.06 5.61
CA THR A 155 4.79 -13.25 4.83
C THR A 155 3.56 -13.04 5.72
N CYS A 156 2.87 -11.91 5.55
CA CYS A 156 1.68 -11.56 6.32
C CYS A 156 0.40 -11.60 5.47
N ASN A 157 -0.76 -11.29 6.07
CA ASN A 157 -2.04 -11.30 5.36
C ASN A 157 -2.08 -10.39 4.13
N ALA A 158 -1.46 -9.21 4.19
CA ALA A 158 -1.37 -8.28 3.06
C ALA A 158 -0.67 -8.92 1.85
N ILE A 159 0.34 -9.77 2.08
CA ILE A 159 1.02 -10.52 1.01
C ILE A 159 0.12 -11.59 0.43
N HIS A 160 -0.60 -12.33 1.28
CA HIS A 160 -1.56 -13.34 0.84
C HIS A 160 -2.68 -12.74 -0.02
N PHE A 161 -3.23 -11.60 0.38
CA PHE A 161 -4.16 -10.85 -0.45
C PHE A 161 -3.54 -10.42 -1.77
N ARG A 162 -2.33 -9.84 -1.73
CA ARG A 162 -1.63 -9.36 -2.93
C ARG A 162 -1.42 -10.46 -3.97
N ARG A 163 -1.14 -11.70 -3.54
CA ARG A 163 -1.00 -12.86 -4.45
C ARG A 163 -2.26 -13.13 -5.28
N ASN A 164 -3.44 -12.71 -4.80
CA ASN A 164 -4.73 -12.95 -5.46
C ASN A 164 -5.22 -11.76 -6.31
N PHE A 165 -4.45 -10.68 -6.46
CA PHE A 165 -4.91 -9.47 -7.16
C PHE A 165 -5.07 -9.61 -8.67
N GLU A 166 -4.43 -10.61 -9.26
CA GLU A 166 -4.58 -10.94 -10.67
C GLU A 166 -5.78 -11.87 -10.92
N ASN A 167 -6.31 -12.48 -9.87
CA ASN A 167 -7.41 -13.45 -9.97
C ASN A 167 -8.80 -12.79 -10.07
N TRP A 168 -8.90 -11.49 -9.83
CA TRP A 168 -10.17 -10.77 -9.93
C TRP A 168 -9.98 -9.30 -10.35
N THR A 169 -11.00 -8.78 -11.01
CA THR A 169 -11.21 -7.35 -11.26
C THR A 169 -12.71 -7.09 -11.27
N SER A 170 -13.12 -5.91 -10.80
CA SER A 170 -14.49 -5.43 -10.97
C SER A 170 -14.77 -4.89 -12.37
N GLY A 171 -13.75 -4.74 -13.21
CA GLY A 171 -13.80 -3.95 -14.43
C GLY A 171 -13.78 -2.44 -14.18
N ASN A 172 -13.62 -2.01 -12.93
CA ASN A 172 -13.49 -0.62 -12.54
C ASN A 172 -12.25 -0.37 -11.68
N ASN A 173 -11.29 0.37 -12.22
CA ASN A 173 -10.00 0.61 -11.57
C ASN A 173 -10.14 1.29 -10.20
N ASP A 174 -11.08 2.23 -10.03
CA ASP A 174 -11.25 2.95 -8.76
C ASP A 174 -11.79 2.01 -7.66
N ILE A 175 -12.72 1.11 -8.00
CA ILE A 175 -13.22 0.07 -7.08
C ILE A 175 -12.12 -0.93 -6.76
N ASP A 176 -11.42 -1.42 -7.79
CA ASP A 176 -10.34 -2.39 -7.62
C ASP A 176 -9.27 -1.85 -6.69
N GLU A 177 -8.85 -0.60 -6.91
CA GLU A 177 -7.89 0.08 -6.06
C GLU A 177 -8.40 0.22 -4.62
N PHE A 178 -9.67 0.62 -4.43
CA PHE A 178 -10.26 0.73 -3.10
C PHE A 178 -10.27 -0.61 -2.36
N VAL A 179 -10.73 -1.68 -3.00
CA VAL A 179 -10.80 -3.02 -2.39
C VAL A 179 -9.39 -3.54 -2.08
N LYS A 180 -8.47 -3.47 -3.06
CA LYS A 180 -7.06 -3.84 -2.85
C LYS A 180 -6.47 -3.08 -1.66
N ASN A 181 -6.67 -1.77 -1.58
CA ASN A 181 -6.19 -0.95 -0.48
C ASN A 181 -6.65 -1.43 0.90
N THR A 182 -7.91 -1.83 1.05
CA THR A 182 -8.38 -2.39 2.32
C THR A 182 -7.67 -3.70 2.64
N GLN A 183 -7.49 -4.57 1.66
CA GLN A 183 -6.83 -5.86 1.81
C GLN A 183 -5.34 -5.73 2.19
N LEU A 184 -4.65 -4.72 1.65
CA LEU A 184 -3.22 -4.50 1.90
C LEU A 184 -2.94 -3.85 3.25
N SER A 185 -3.94 -3.22 3.85
CA SER A 185 -3.84 -2.67 5.21
C SER A 185 -3.96 -3.73 6.31
N VAL A 186 -4.30 -4.97 5.94
CA VAL A 186 -4.49 -6.08 6.86
C VAL A 186 -3.22 -6.90 6.96
N HIS A 187 -2.48 -6.75 8.05
CA HIS A 187 -1.23 -7.49 8.24
C HIS A 187 -1.42 -8.68 9.19
N LYS A 188 -2.32 -8.57 10.17
CA LYS A 188 -2.52 -9.60 11.20
C LYS A 188 -3.78 -10.44 10.95
N VAL A 189 -3.79 -11.63 11.53
CA VAL A 189 -4.89 -12.60 11.43
C VAL A 189 -6.20 -12.04 11.98
N ASN A 190 -6.15 -11.36 13.12
CA ASN A 190 -7.31 -10.75 13.76
C ASN A 190 -7.83 -9.50 13.03
N GLU A 191 -7.09 -9.00 12.03
CA GLU A 191 -7.49 -7.86 11.19
C GLU A 191 -8.18 -8.33 9.89
N THR A 192 -8.22 -9.65 9.61
CA THR A 192 -8.75 -10.22 8.36
C THR A 192 -10.19 -9.77 8.06
N SER A 193 -10.99 -9.56 9.11
CA SER A 193 -12.37 -9.08 9.01
C SER A 193 -12.51 -7.65 8.48
N TYR A 194 -11.45 -6.85 8.51
CA TYR A 194 -11.45 -5.48 7.99
C TYR A 194 -11.17 -5.39 6.49
N ALA A 195 -10.67 -6.47 5.88
CA ALA A 195 -10.46 -6.53 4.44
C ALA A 195 -11.81 -6.63 3.71
N ILE A 196 -12.03 -5.73 2.76
CA ILE A 196 -13.18 -5.85 1.85
C ILE A 196 -12.84 -6.87 0.78
N GLU A 197 -13.81 -7.72 0.43
CA GLU A 197 -13.68 -8.68 -0.65
C GLU A 197 -14.51 -8.25 -1.86
N TRP A 198 -13.93 -8.34 -3.05
CA TRP A 198 -14.68 -8.20 -4.28
C TRP A 198 -15.45 -9.48 -4.56
N ILE A 199 -16.78 -9.36 -4.74
CA ILE A 199 -17.67 -10.48 -5.03
C ILE A 199 -18.20 -10.31 -6.46
N PRO A 200 -17.74 -11.12 -7.43
CA PRO A 200 -18.34 -11.14 -8.75
C PRO A 200 -19.83 -11.48 -8.68
N TYR A 201 -20.65 -10.79 -9.48
CA TYR A 201 -22.11 -10.87 -9.37
C TYR A 201 -22.66 -12.29 -9.63
N ASP A 202 -21.99 -13.07 -10.47
CA ASP A 202 -22.29 -14.47 -10.77
C ASP A 202 -21.98 -15.44 -9.60
N ARG A 203 -21.33 -14.96 -8.53
CA ARG A 203 -21.15 -15.68 -7.27
C ARG A 203 -22.32 -15.46 -6.30
N LEU A 204 -23.34 -14.69 -6.70
CA LEU A 204 -24.55 -14.44 -5.93
C LEU A 204 -25.76 -15.16 -6.55
N TYR A 205 -26.62 -15.72 -5.71
CA TYR A 205 -27.86 -16.40 -6.13
C TYR A 205 -29.03 -16.06 -5.20
N ASP A 206 -30.24 -16.47 -5.58
CA ASP A 206 -31.50 -16.20 -4.86
C ASP A 206 -31.66 -14.72 -4.46
N ILE A 207 -31.40 -13.82 -5.41
CA ILE A 207 -31.44 -12.38 -5.15
C ILE A 207 -32.90 -11.90 -5.16
N TYR A 208 -33.40 -11.41 -4.03
CA TYR A 208 -34.76 -10.86 -3.89
C TYR A 208 -34.75 -9.45 -3.28
N ASN A 209 -35.84 -8.70 -3.52
CA ASN A 209 -36.03 -7.37 -2.94
C ASN A 209 -36.80 -7.48 -1.62
N GLU A 210 -36.35 -6.79 -0.57
CA GLU A 210 -37.17 -6.64 0.64
C GLU A 210 -38.21 -5.53 0.47
N GLU A 211 -39.45 -5.79 0.91
CA GLU A 211 -40.63 -4.95 0.65
C GLU A 211 -40.55 -3.52 1.20
N PHE A 212 -39.60 -3.22 2.11
CA PHE A 212 -39.48 -1.90 2.76
C PHE A 212 -38.33 -1.01 2.27
N GLY A 213 -37.88 -1.21 1.03
CA GLY A 213 -37.20 -0.16 0.25
C GLY A 213 -35.81 -0.53 -0.22
N LYS A 214 -35.62 -0.54 -1.55
CA LYS A 214 -34.35 -0.54 -2.33
C LYS A 214 -33.22 -1.48 -1.87
N MET A 215 -33.46 -2.41 -0.96
CA MET A 215 -32.46 -3.36 -0.48
C MET A 215 -32.68 -4.70 -1.17
N ARG A 216 -31.60 -5.23 -1.75
CA ARG A 216 -31.55 -6.58 -2.32
C ARG A 216 -30.72 -7.47 -1.42
N ARG A 217 -31.26 -8.62 -1.05
CA ARG A 217 -30.52 -9.70 -0.40
C ARG A 217 -30.27 -10.80 -1.40
N GLY A 218 -29.19 -11.54 -1.21
CA GLY A 218 -28.82 -12.70 -2.01
C GLY A 218 -27.79 -13.54 -1.27
N ASN A 219 -27.68 -14.80 -1.66
CA ASN A 219 -26.78 -15.77 -1.06
C ASN A 219 -25.44 -15.78 -1.80
N TRP A 220 -24.35 -15.97 -1.06
CA TRP A 220 -22.99 -15.97 -1.61
C TRP A 220 -22.44 -17.39 -1.66
N ILE A 221 -22.12 -17.87 -2.87
CA ILE A 221 -21.64 -19.24 -3.12
C ILE A 221 -20.37 -19.54 -2.32
N ASP A 222 -19.41 -18.61 -2.32
CA ASP A 222 -18.10 -18.82 -1.69
C ASP A 222 -18.11 -18.69 -0.18
N GLY A 223 -19.17 -18.14 0.42
CA GLY A 223 -19.16 -17.70 1.82
C GLY A 223 -18.09 -16.62 2.08
N HIS A 224 -17.83 -16.26 3.33
CA HIS A 224 -16.80 -15.26 3.67
C HIS A 224 -15.49 -15.91 4.12
N ILE A 225 -14.40 -15.13 4.12
CA ILE A 225 -13.10 -15.56 4.65
C ILE A 225 -13.25 -15.94 6.13
N SER A 226 -12.80 -17.15 6.48
CA SER A 226 -12.79 -17.66 7.85
C SER A 226 -11.91 -16.78 8.75
N ILE A 227 -12.38 -16.48 9.96
CA ILE A 227 -11.65 -15.67 10.95
C ILE A 227 -11.39 -16.53 12.19
N SER A 228 -10.13 -16.96 12.36
CA SER A 228 -9.66 -17.55 13.60
C SER A 228 -9.66 -16.52 14.74
N GLU A 229 -10.52 -16.71 15.75
CA GLU A 229 -10.58 -15.84 16.94
C GLU A 229 -9.49 -16.15 17.98
N ASN A 230 -8.70 -17.23 17.82
CA ASN A 230 -7.85 -17.77 18.89
C ASN A 230 -6.37 -17.98 18.52
N SER A 231 -5.86 -17.43 17.42
CA SER A 231 -4.45 -17.64 17.06
C SER A 231 -3.52 -16.69 17.84
N SER A 232 -2.89 -17.19 18.90
CA SER A 232 -1.65 -16.62 19.48
C SER A 232 -0.43 -16.81 18.58
N SER A 233 -0.60 -17.44 17.42
CA SER A 233 0.44 -17.76 16.44
C SER A 233 0.63 -16.61 15.44
N LYS A 234 1.90 -16.34 15.06
CA LYS A 234 2.28 -15.35 14.05
C LYS A 234 1.90 -15.76 12.61
N LEU A 235 1.26 -16.92 12.41
CA LEU A 235 0.91 -17.47 11.11
C LEU A 235 -0.60 -17.38 10.89
N SER A 236 -0.99 -17.05 9.66
CA SER A 236 -2.40 -16.97 9.25
C SER A 236 -3.04 -18.35 9.19
N ASP A 237 -3.69 -18.76 10.28
CA ASP A 237 -4.49 -19.99 10.31
C ASP A 237 -5.64 -19.97 9.29
N ASN A 238 -5.99 -18.77 8.78
CA ASN A 238 -7.06 -18.54 7.81
C ASN A 238 -6.60 -18.74 6.36
N TRP A 239 -5.29 -18.81 6.09
CA TRP A 239 -4.72 -19.05 4.77
C TRP A 239 -4.38 -20.53 4.54
N ASP A 240 -4.79 -21.08 3.41
CA ASP A 240 -4.44 -22.43 2.99
C ASP A 240 -3.18 -22.38 2.10
N ASN A 241 -2.04 -22.80 2.67
CA ASN A 241 -0.77 -22.85 1.95
C ASN A 241 -0.73 -23.90 0.83
N ASN A 242 -1.57 -24.94 0.86
CA ASN A 242 -1.59 -25.95 -0.20
C ASN A 242 -2.34 -25.41 -1.43
N ASN A 243 -3.48 -24.78 -1.19
CA ASN A 243 -4.35 -24.25 -2.24
C ASN A 243 -4.03 -22.79 -2.63
N GLN A 244 -3.12 -22.15 -1.89
CA GLN A 244 -2.77 -20.73 -2.05
C GLN A 244 -4.02 -19.84 -2.05
N ASN A 245 -4.95 -20.10 -1.12
CA ASN A 245 -6.21 -19.36 -1.04
C ASN A 245 -6.72 -19.22 0.41
N TRP A 246 -7.66 -18.30 0.62
CA TRP A 246 -8.31 -18.10 1.90
C TRP A 246 -9.30 -19.23 2.20
N LYS A 247 -9.25 -19.75 3.44
CA LYS A 247 -10.27 -20.66 3.95
C LYS A 247 -11.60 -19.92 4.01
N ARG A 248 -12.69 -20.61 3.69
CA ARG A 248 -14.03 -20.06 3.61
C ARG A 248 -14.93 -20.67 4.66
N GLU A 249 -15.78 -19.85 5.24
CA GLU A 249 -16.88 -20.26 6.09
C GLU A 249 -18.20 -19.90 5.43
N ASN A 250 -19.27 -20.59 5.82
CA ASN A 250 -20.62 -20.22 5.45
C ASN A 250 -20.90 -20.31 3.93
N GLN A 251 -20.22 -21.26 3.26
CA GLN A 251 -20.45 -21.61 1.86
C GLN A 251 -21.85 -22.16 1.65
N ASN A 252 -22.55 -21.69 0.62
CA ASN A 252 -23.90 -22.13 0.25
C ASN A 252 -24.90 -22.08 1.43
N MET A 253 -24.72 -21.20 2.41
CA MET A 253 -25.67 -21.10 3.52
C MET A 253 -27.00 -20.49 3.06
N PHE A 254 -28.07 -21.13 3.54
CA PHE A 254 -29.47 -20.80 3.31
C PHE A 254 -29.98 -19.76 4.31
#